data_AF-A0A849SBA0-F1
#
_entry.id   AF-A0A849SBA0-F1
#
_cell.length_a   1.000
_cell.length_b   1.000
_cell.length_c   1.000
_cell.angle_alpha   90.00
_cell.angle_beta   90.00
_cell.angle_gamma   90.00
#
_symmetry.space_group_name_H-M   'P 1'
#
loop_
_entity.id
_entity.type
_entity.pdbx_description
1 polymer ?
#
loop_
_entity_poly.entity_id
_entity_poly.type
_entity_poly.pdbx_seq_one_letter_code
_entity_poly.pdbx_strand_id
1 'polypeptide(L)'
;MKSITSPSDLAINGAVAAFEQILHVGRPNIGSRESFNAYVDALFASRWLSNNGPLVQQFEQQTADYLGVKHCVAMCNGTVALEIAIRALGLTGE
;
A
#
# COMPACT_ATOMS: atom_id res chain seq x y z
N MET A 1 2.85 -21.02 22.64
CA MET A 1 1.95 -21.81 21.77
C MET A 1 1.49 -22.99 22.58
N LYS A 2 0.17 -23.18 22.74
CA LYS A 2 -0.36 -24.34 23.47
C LYS A 2 -0.51 -25.55 22.55
N SER A 3 -0.38 -26.75 23.10
CA SER A 3 -0.67 -27.98 22.36
C SER A 3 -2.19 -28.13 22.18
N ILE A 4 -2.63 -28.51 20.99
CA ILE A 4 -4.04 -28.78 20.66
C ILE A 4 -4.12 -30.27 20.36
N THR A 5 -4.77 -31.04 21.22
CA THR A 5 -4.92 -32.49 21.05
C THR A 5 -6.38 -32.91 20.95
N SER A 6 -7.31 -32.01 21.30
CA SER A 6 -8.76 -32.24 21.27
C SER A 6 -9.55 -30.97 20.90
N PRO A 7 -10.82 -31.12 20.47
CA PRO A 7 -11.68 -29.96 20.19
C PRO A 7 -11.90 -29.03 21.39
N SER A 8 -11.91 -29.53 22.63
CA SER A 8 -12.04 -28.69 23.83
C SER A 8 -10.86 -27.75 24.03
N ASP A 9 -9.73 -28.00 23.37
CA ASP A 9 -8.58 -27.11 23.41
C ASP A 9 -8.73 -25.92 22.43
N LEU A 10 -9.77 -25.86 21.60
CA LEU A 10 -9.93 -24.73 20.67
C LEU A 10 -10.54 -23.52 21.37
N ALA A 11 -10.02 -22.32 21.07
CA ALA A 11 -10.51 -21.10 21.70
C ALA A 11 -11.95 -20.75 21.32
N ILE A 12 -12.37 -21.13 20.11
CA ILE A 12 -13.78 -21.04 19.67
C ILE A 12 -14.71 -21.88 20.55
N ASN A 13 -14.18 -22.87 21.28
CA ASN A 13 -14.90 -23.73 22.21
C ASN A 13 -14.71 -23.33 23.68
N GLY A 14 -14.22 -22.10 23.95
CA GLY A 14 -14.13 -21.53 25.30
C GLY A 14 -12.79 -21.74 26.03
N ALA A 15 -11.83 -22.44 25.42
CA ALA A 15 -10.47 -22.51 25.94
C ALA A 15 -9.65 -21.22 25.64
N VAL A 16 -8.46 -21.10 26.23
CA VAL A 16 -7.56 -19.96 25.97
C VAL A 16 -7.05 -19.98 24.50
N ALA A 17 -6.79 -18.82 23.90
CA ALA A 17 -6.17 -18.74 22.57
C ALA A 17 -4.85 -19.52 22.49
N ALA A 18 -4.59 -20.15 21.34
CA ALA A 18 -3.36 -20.94 21.15
C ALA A 18 -2.09 -20.07 21.01
N PHE A 19 -2.28 -18.81 20.62
CA PHE A 19 -1.26 -17.79 20.45
C PHE A 19 -1.68 -16.52 21.18
N GLU A 20 -0.73 -15.83 21.80
CA GLU A 20 -0.99 -14.53 22.43
C GLU A 20 -1.07 -13.40 21.40
N GLN A 21 -0.28 -13.51 20.33
CA GLN A 21 -0.21 -12.50 19.29
C GLN A 21 -1.23 -12.77 18.18
N ILE A 22 -2.03 -11.74 17.85
CA ILE A 22 -2.93 -11.78 16.70
C ILE A 22 -2.11 -11.61 15.42
N LEU A 23 -2.38 -12.49 14.46
CA LEU A 23 -1.84 -12.39 13.10
C LEU A 23 -2.91 -11.77 12.19
N HIS A 24 -2.66 -10.55 11.74
CA HIS A 24 -3.57 -9.84 10.84
C HIS A 24 -3.18 -10.09 9.39
N VAL A 25 -4.13 -10.59 8.59
CA VAL A 25 -4.01 -10.60 7.14
C VAL A 25 -3.92 -9.15 6.65
N GLY A 26 -2.95 -8.87 5.77
CA GLY A 26 -2.75 -7.53 5.21
C GLY A 26 -2.07 -6.53 6.15
N ARG A 27 -1.43 -6.98 7.25
CA ARG A 27 -0.60 -6.09 8.09
C ARG A 27 0.49 -5.44 7.22
N PRO A 28 0.61 -4.10 7.19
CA PRO A 28 1.58 -3.43 6.31
C PRO A 28 3.03 -3.78 6.65
N ASN A 29 3.83 -4.02 5.61
CA ASN A 29 5.28 -4.03 5.73
C ASN A 29 5.76 -2.58 5.91
N ILE A 30 6.43 -2.30 7.02
CA ILE A 30 6.91 -0.95 7.34
C ILE A 30 8.37 -0.81 6.88
N GLY A 31 8.64 0.24 6.11
CA GLY A 31 9.99 0.62 5.70
C GLY A 31 10.76 1.41 6.77
N SER A 32 11.89 2.00 6.39
CA SER A 32 12.66 2.87 7.29
C SER A 32 11.89 4.16 7.59
N ARG A 33 11.74 4.46 8.89
CA ARG A 33 11.16 5.72 9.35
C ARG A 33 12.04 6.92 9.01
N GLU A 34 13.35 6.71 9.04
CA GLU A 34 14.36 7.71 8.72
C GLU A 34 14.26 8.13 7.25
N SER A 35 14.14 7.16 6.33
CA SER A 35 13.92 7.46 4.91
C SER A 35 12.61 8.21 4.66
N PHE A 36 11.52 7.80 5.33
CA PHE A 36 10.24 8.52 5.23
C PHE A 36 10.36 9.97 5.69
N ASN A 37 10.98 10.22 6.84
CA ASN A 37 11.14 11.57 7.38
C ASN A 37 11.98 12.46 6.45
N ALA A 38 13.02 11.92 5.81
CA ALA A 38 13.83 12.67 4.85
C ALA A 38 13.00 13.18 3.65
N TYR A 39 12.05 12.38 3.15
CA TYR A 39 11.12 12.83 2.11
C TYR A 39 10.15 13.90 2.63
N VAL A 40 9.63 13.75 3.84
CA VAL A 40 8.75 14.74 4.48
C VAL A 40 9.46 16.08 4.64
N ASP A 41 10.70 16.09 5.13
CA ASP A 41 11.50 17.30 5.28
C ASP A 41 11.71 18.02 3.94
N ALA A 42 11.97 17.28 2.86
CA ALA A 42 12.11 17.83 1.52
C ALA A 42 10.81 18.46 0.99
N LEU A 43 9.65 17.85 1.29
CA LEU A 43 8.33 18.41 0.93
C LEU A 43 8.07 19.73 1.66
N PHE A 44 8.37 19.81 2.95
CA PHE A 44 8.19 21.04 3.73
C PHE A 44 9.17 22.14 3.31
N ALA A 45 10.44 21.81 3.05
CA ALA A 45 11.45 22.77 2.60
C ALA A 45 11.08 23.39 1.24
N SER A 46 10.57 22.57 0.31
CA SER A 46 10.11 23.04 -1.01
C SER A 46 8.75 23.74 -0.97
N ARG A 47 7.96 23.54 0.10
CA ARG A 47 6.55 23.96 0.23
C ARG A 47 5.67 23.42 -0.90
N TRP A 48 6.06 22.29 -1.50
CA TRP A 48 5.33 21.66 -2.60
C TRP A 48 4.80 20.30 -2.14
N LEU A 49 3.54 20.27 -1.72
CA LEU A 49 2.96 19.13 -1.03
C LEU A 49 2.17 18.16 -1.92
N SER A 50 1.75 18.58 -3.11
CA SER A 50 0.93 17.78 -4.05
C SER A 50 1.04 18.34 -5.47
N ASN A 51 0.13 18.01 -6.39
CA ASN A 51 0.01 18.63 -7.71
C ASN A 51 1.30 18.54 -8.54
N ASN A 52 1.67 17.31 -8.93
CA ASN A 52 2.82 17.02 -9.78
C ASN A 52 4.19 17.53 -9.25
N GLY A 53 4.39 17.45 -7.94
CA GLY A 53 5.67 17.79 -7.30
C GLY A 53 6.82 16.81 -7.62
N PRO A 54 8.04 17.13 -7.19
CA PRO A 54 9.24 16.34 -7.55
C PRO A 54 9.19 14.88 -7.07
N LEU A 55 8.59 14.59 -5.91
CA LEU A 55 8.52 13.22 -5.39
C LEU A 55 7.59 12.33 -6.21
N VAL A 56 6.48 12.86 -6.73
CA VAL A 56 5.58 12.05 -7.57
C VAL A 56 6.20 11.79 -8.94
N GLN A 57 6.88 12.79 -9.52
CA GLN A 57 7.63 12.61 -10.78
C GLN A 57 8.73 11.56 -10.64
N GLN A 58 9.49 11.60 -9.53
CA GLN A 58 10.49 10.57 -9.23
C GLN A 58 9.85 9.18 -9.09
N PHE A 59 8.74 9.08 -8.36
CA PHE A 59 8.02 7.82 -8.17
C PHE A 59 7.49 7.26 -9.50
N GLU A 60 6.91 8.10 -10.35
CA GLU A 60 6.42 7.72 -11.68
C GLU A 60 7.55 7.19 -12.56
N GLN A 61 8.70 7.88 -12.59
CA GLN A 61 9.87 7.44 -13.36
C GLN A 61 10.38 6.08 -12.87
N GLN A 62 10.62 5.94 -11.55
CA GLN A 62 11.10 4.68 -10.97
C GLN A 62 10.12 3.53 -11.19
N THR A 63 8.81 3.81 -11.13
CA THR A 63 7.77 2.81 -11.39
C THR A 63 7.72 2.42 -12.87
N ALA A 64 7.85 3.37 -13.78
CA ALA A 64 7.92 3.10 -15.22
C ALA A 64 9.14 2.22 -15.55
N ASP A 65 10.29 2.53 -14.98
CA ASP A 65 11.53 1.76 -15.13
C ASP A 65 11.39 0.34 -14.56
N TYR A 66 10.83 0.21 -13.36
CA TYR A 66 10.58 -1.09 -12.72
C TYR A 66 9.63 -1.99 -13.53
N LEU A 67 8.57 -1.39 -14.10
CA LEU A 67 7.58 -2.12 -14.90
C LEU A 67 8.02 -2.34 -16.36
N GLY A 68 9.09 -1.69 -16.82
CA GLY A 68 9.55 -1.76 -18.21
C GLY A 68 8.59 -1.08 -19.21
N VAL A 69 7.91 -0.01 -18.79
CA VAL A 69 6.97 0.77 -19.62
C VAL A 69 7.49 2.18 -19.85
N LYS A 70 6.99 2.85 -20.90
CA LYS A 70 7.44 4.22 -21.24
C LYS A 70 6.92 5.30 -20.28
N HIS A 71 5.73 5.10 -19.73
CA HIS A 71 5.02 6.11 -18.94
C HIS A 71 4.30 5.46 -17.77
N CYS A 72 4.30 6.16 -16.63
CA CYS A 72 3.49 5.85 -15.46
C CYS A 72 2.85 7.16 -14.98
N VAL A 73 1.59 7.11 -14.55
CA VAL A 73 0.89 8.26 -13.96
C VAL A 73 0.35 7.83 -12.60
N ALA A 74 0.83 8.46 -11.54
CA ALA A 74 0.43 8.15 -10.17
C ALA A 74 -0.94 8.75 -9.87
N MET A 75 -1.82 7.95 -9.28
CA MET A 75 -3.17 8.33 -8.89
C MET A 75 -3.35 8.14 -7.39
N CYS A 76 -4.39 8.74 -6.81
CA CYS A 76 -4.65 8.63 -5.38
C CYS A 76 -5.04 7.21 -4.93
N ASN A 77 -5.54 6.37 -5.83
CA ASN A 77 -5.79 4.93 -5.61
C ASN A 77 -6.04 4.20 -6.94
N GLY A 78 -6.15 2.87 -6.87
CA GLY A 78 -6.38 2.00 -8.04
C GLY A 78 -7.74 2.20 -8.70
N THR A 79 -8.81 2.46 -7.95
CA THR A 79 -10.15 2.68 -8.52
C THR A 79 -10.18 3.92 -9.41
N VAL A 80 -9.62 5.03 -8.94
CA VAL A 80 -9.53 6.28 -9.73
C VAL A 80 -8.61 6.09 -10.94
N ALA A 81 -7.53 5.33 -10.81
CA ALA A 81 -6.66 5.01 -11.95
C ALA A 81 -7.42 4.27 -13.07
N LEU A 82 -8.23 3.28 -12.70
CA LEU A 82 -9.07 2.55 -13.65
C LEU A 82 -10.14 3.46 -14.28
N GLU A 83 -10.81 4.28 -13.48
CA GLU A 83 -11.82 5.21 -13.98
C GLU A 83 -11.22 6.19 -15.00
N ILE A 84 -10.06 6.77 -14.70
CA ILE A 84 -9.36 7.68 -15.61
C ILE A 84 -8.95 6.94 -16.89
N ALA A 85 -8.42 5.72 -16.78
CA ALA A 85 -8.05 4.92 -17.95
C ALA A 85 -9.24 4.60 -18.85
N ILE A 86 -10.38 4.19 -18.26
CA ILE A 86 -11.65 3.93 -18.97
C ILE A 86 -12.10 5.17 -19.73
N ARG A 87 -12.15 6.33 -19.05
CA ARG A 87 -12.56 7.60 -19.66
C ARG A 87 -11.59 8.05 -20.77
N ALA A 88 -10.29 7.93 -20.54
CA ALA A 88 -9.26 8.33 -21.50
C ALA A 88 -9.26 7.47 -22.77
N LEU A 89 -9.59 6.18 -22.64
CA LEU A 89 -9.73 5.25 -23.76
C LEU A 89 -11.10 5.31 -24.45
N GLY A 90 -12.06 6.08 -23.91
CA GLY A 90 -13.42 6.15 -24.43
C GLY A 90 -14.18 4.82 -24.33
N LEU A 91 -13.84 3.97 -23.36
CA LEU A 91 -14.50 2.68 -23.18
C LEU A 91 -15.95 2.89 -22.73
N THR A 92 -16.84 2.08 -23.29
CA THR A 92 -18.28 2.09 -22.99
C THR A 92 -18.79 0.65 -22.85
N GLY A 93 -19.83 0.43 -22.04
CA GLY A 93 -20.45 -0.89 -21.84
C GLY A 93 -20.26 -1.52 -20.46
N GLU A 94 -20.78 -2.75 -20.32
CA GLU A 94 -20.42 -3.83 -19.36
C GLU A 94 -19.95 -5.05 -20.17
#